data_AF-A0A965RR36-F1
#
_entry.id   AF-A0A965RR36-F1
#
_cell.length_a   1.000
_cell.length_b   1.000
_cell.length_c   1.000
_cell.angle_alpha   90.00
_cell.angle_beta   90.00
_cell.angle_gamma   90.00
#
_symmetry.space_group_name_H-M   'P 1'
#
loop_
_entity.id
_entity.type
_entity.pdbx_description
1 polymer ?
#
loop_
_entity_poly.entity_id
_entity_poly.type
_entity_poly.pdbx_seq_one_letter_code
_entity_poly.pdbx_strand_id
1 'polypeptide(L)'
;MTEGLRSNIFSFNVESVEEINRIGEISRQQRTRARISLRINPNINVRTNPYIATGLYKTKFGFPESQIRSALSLIKNFPELSLVGLSCHLGSQIKNTGPYREASKRLVHIADELQDQGFSIEFLDLGGGFGISYDGKKTPPLSEYAKAVQEPPKGKPYLLVIEPGRWIVAESGILLSQVLYKKSNPHKNFLITDASMTELIRPALYEAYHPIELCEKRRGPQTTYDVVGPVCETADFLGLKRKLGPADSGDYLWVGFCGAYGSSMGSQYNVRPRPAEVLVDGDRVTLIRKRESLVDVWKNEILSEY
;
A
#
# COMPACT_ATOMS: atom_id res chain seq x y z
N MET A 1 -13.09 -14.81 6.16
CA MET A 1 -14.37 -15.21 5.52
C MET A 1 -15.52 -15.16 6.51
N THR A 2 -15.57 -15.99 7.55
CA THR A 2 -16.62 -15.92 8.61
C THR A 2 -16.84 -14.52 9.16
N GLU A 3 -15.78 -13.82 9.55
CA GLU A 3 -15.92 -12.46 10.09
C GLU A 3 -16.47 -11.47 9.07
N GLY A 4 -16.05 -11.59 7.80
CA GLY A 4 -16.57 -10.76 6.71
C GLY A 4 -18.06 -11.02 6.44
N LEU A 5 -18.51 -12.27 6.54
CA LEU A 5 -19.94 -12.62 6.44
C LEU A 5 -20.74 -12.03 7.60
N ARG A 6 -20.25 -12.18 8.84
CA ARG A 6 -20.88 -11.63 10.04
C ARG A 6 -20.96 -10.10 10.03
N SER A 7 -19.93 -9.46 9.48
CA SER A 7 -19.85 -8.01 9.36
C SER A 7 -20.67 -7.45 8.18
N ASN A 8 -21.30 -8.31 7.37
CA ASN A 8 -22.06 -7.93 6.17
C ASN A 8 -21.27 -6.95 5.27
N ILE A 9 -20.02 -7.31 4.96
CA ILE A 9 -19.15 -6.48 4.12
C ILE A 9 -19.74 -6.28 2.72
N PHE A 10 -19.35 -5.20 2.04
CA PHE A 10 -19.87 -4.84 0.72
C PHE A 10 -19.74 -5.96 -0.32
N SER A 11 -18.55 -6.58 -0.39
CA SER A 11 -18.25 -7.74 -1.25
C SER A 11 -16.93 -8.39 -0.84
N PHE A 12 -16.76 -9.68 -1.14
CA PHE A 12 -15.45 -10.33 -1.23
C PHE A 12 -14.89 -10.22 -2.65
N ASN A 13 -13.72 -9.59 -2.81
CA ASN A 13 -12.94 -9.60 -4.06
C ASN A 13 -12.23 -10.96 -4.21
N VAL A 14 -12.89 -11.93 -4.83
CA VAL A 14 -12.37 -13.29 -4.97
C VAL A 14 -11.30 -13.39 -6.06
N GLU A 15 -10.27 -14.19 -5.81
CA GLU A 15 -9.09 -14.29 -6.66
C GLU A 15 -8.87 -15.69 -7.26
N SER A 16 -9.56 -16.72 -6.78
CA SER A 16 -9.46 -18.08 -7.33
C SER A 16 -10.73 -18.92 -7.20
N VAL A 17 -10.81 -20.01 -7.97
CA VAL A 17 -11.93 -20.97 -7.95
C VAL A 17 -12.03 -21.64 -6.57
N GLU A 18 -10.89 -21.94 -5.95
CA GLU A 18 -10.80 -22.50 -4.59
C GLU A 18 -11.36 -21.51 -3.54
N GLU A 19 -11.14 -20.21 -3.72
CA GLU A 19 -11.70 -19.20 -2.85
C GLU A 19 -13.23 -19.13 -2.97
N ILE A 20 -13.77 -19.21 -4.19
CA ILE A 20 -15.22 -19.28 -4.42
C ILE A 20 -15.81 -20.50 -3.69
N ASN A 21 -15.20 -21.68 -3.84
CA ASN A 21 -15.61 -22.89 -3.13
C ASN A 21 -15.62 -22.66 -1.62
N ARG A 22 -14.53 -22.10 -1.08
CA ARG A 22 -14.39 -21.91 0.35
C ARG A 22 -15.43 -20.93 0.92
N ILE A 23 -15.68 -19.82 0.24
CA ILE A 23 -16.71 -18.86 0.65
C ILE A 23 -18.09 -19.51 0.54
N GLY A 24 -18.37 -20.25 -0.54
CA GLY A 24 -19.63 -20.97 -0.73
C GLY A 24 -19.93 -21.98 0.38
N GLU A 25 -18.95 -22.80 0.74
CA GLU A 25 -19.05 -23.77 1.85
C GLU A 25 -19.34 -23.09 3.19
N ILE A 26 -18.57 -22.05 3.53
CA ILE A 26 -18.74 -21.31 4.79
C ILE A 26 -20.11 -20.62 4.83
N SER A 27 -20.53 -20.02 3.70
CA SER A 27 -21.81 -19.33 3.55
C SER A 27 -22.99 -20.31 3.75
N ARG A 28 -22.90 -21.50 3.17
CA ARG A 28 -23.86 -22.60 3.37
C ARG A 28 -23.92 -23.06 4.83
N GLN A 29 -22.76 -23.30 5.45
CA GLN A 29 -22.67 -23.70 6.86
C GLN A 29 -23.29 -22.67 7.79
N GLN A 30 -23.11 -21.37 7.49
CA GLN A 30 -23.63 -20.26 8.28
C GLN A 30 -25.02 -19.80 7.84
N ARG A 31 -25.59 -20.42 6.80
CA ARG A 31 -26.89 -20.04 6.19
C ARG A 31 -26.97 -18.54 5.89
N THR A 32 -25.86 -17.96 5.45
CA THR A 32 -25.72 -16.53 5.17
C THR A 32 -25.35 -16.35 3.71
N ARG A 33 -25.91 -15.35 3.03
CA ARG A 33 -25.53 -15.04 1.64
C ARG A 33 -24.25 -14.21 1.60
N ALA A 34 -23.35 -14.55 0.69
CA ALA A 34 -22.13 -13.77 0.44
C ALA A 34 -22.23 -13.01 -0.87
N ARG A 35 -21.96 -11.71 -0.81
CA ARG A 35 -21.73 -10.88 -1.99
C ARG A 35 -20.28 -11.05 -2.42
N ILE A 36 -20.06 -11.37 -3.69
CA ILE A 36 -18.72 -11.58 -4.24
C ILE A 36 -18.53 -10.78 -5.53
N SER A 37 -17.27 -10.45 -5.81
CA SER A 37 -16.79 -9.84 -7.04
C SER A 37 -15.60 -10.62 -7.57
N LEU A 38 -15.53 -10.82 -8.88
CA LEU A 38 -14.36 -11.50 -9.48
C LEU A 38 -13.23 -10.48 -9.68
N ARG A 39 -12.08 -10.71 -9.03
CA ARG A 39 -10.87 -9.94 -9.30
C ARG A 39 -10.25 -10.41 -10.60
N ILE A 40 -10.47 -9.68 -11.68
CA ILE A 40 -9.94 -9.99 -13.01
C ILE A 40 -8.51 -9.47 -13.11
N ASN A 41 -7.64 -10.29 -13.70
CA ASN A 41 -6.34 -9.85 -14.17
C ASN A 41 -6.46 -9.39 -15.64
N PRO A 42 -6.48 -8.08 -15.94
CA PRO A 42 -6.68 -7.58 -17.30
C PRO A 42 -5.45 -7.76 -18.20
N ASN A 43 -4.37 -8.38 -17.70
CA ASN A 43 -3.10 -8.56 -18.40
C ASN A 43 -2.51 -7.26 -18.97
N ILE A 44 -2.54 -6.20 -18.16
CA ILE A 44 -2.00 -4.89 -18.54
C ILE A 44 -0.62 -4.75 -17.90
N ASN A 45 0.41 -4.62 -18.73
CA ASN A 45 1.78 -4.43 -18.24
C ASN A 45 1.95 -3.02 -17.68
N VAL A 46 2.20 -2.93 -16.37
CA VAL A 46 2.56 -1.68 -15.72
C VAL A 46 4.02 -1.71 -15.33
N ARG A 47 4.82 -0.77 -15.86
CA ARG A 47 6.21 -0.58 -15.45
C ARG A 47 6.26 0.01 -14.04
N THR A 48 6.41 -0.85 -13.04
CA THR A 48 6.67 -0.51 -11.63
C THR A 48 7.69 -1.48 -11.04
N ASN A 49 8.12 -1.29 -9.79
CA ASN A 49 9.07 -2.19 -9.14
C ASN A 49 8.48 -3.63 -9.09
N PRO A 50 9.27 -4.69 -9.37
CA PRO A 50 8.79 -6.07 -9.43
C PRO A 50 8.03 -6.53 -8.18
N TYR A 51 8.42 -6.06 -7.00
CA TYR A 51 7.77 -6.42 -5.74
C TYR A 51 6.38 -5.77 -5.53
N ILE A 52 6.01 -4.79 -6.36
CA ILE A 52 4.73 -4.07 -6.29
C ILE A 52 3.95 -4.10 -7.60
N ALA A 53 4.38 -4.91 -8.57
CA ALA A 53 3.66 -5.18 -9.80
C ALA A 53 2.70 -6.36 -9.57
N THR A 54 1.39 -6.15 -9.74
CA THR A 54 0.36 -7.20 -9.57
C THR A 54 -0.43 -7.49 -10.84
N GLY A 55 -0.30 -6.70 -11.90
CA GLY A 55 -1.09 -6.82 -13.14
C GLY A 55 -0.53 -7.77 -14.21
N LEU A 56 0.55 -8.52 -13.93
CA LEU A 56 1.15 -9.48 -14.87
C LEU A 56 0.71 -10.91 -14.55
N TYR A 57 0.59 -11.77 -15.57
CA TYR A 57 0.29 -13.21 -15.43
C TYR A 57 1.26 -13.98 -14.50
N LYS A 58 2.43 -13.42 -14.20
CA LYS A 58 3.43 -14.03 -13.31
C LYS A 58 3.16 -13.81 -11.83
N THR A 59 2.03 -13.19 -11.47
CA THR A 59 1.69 -12.88 -10.08
C THR A 59 0.57 -13.80 -9.60
N LYS A 60 0.52 -14.05 -8.29
CA LYS A 60 -0.50 -14.91 -7.66
C LYS A 60 -1.90 -14.32 -7.62
N PHE A 61 -2.14 -13.17 -8.28
CA PHE A 61 -3.31 -12.34 -8.05
C PHE A 61 -4.31 -12.38 -9.21
N GLY A 62 -5.58 -12.49 -8.84
CA GLY A 62 -6.74 -12.43 -9.73
C GLY A 62 -6.91 -13.61 -10.69
N PHE A 63 -8.12 -13.71 -11.23
CA PHE A 63 -8.47 -14.68 -12.26
C PHE A 63 -7.88 -14.28 -13.62
N PRO A 64 -7.18 -15.20 -14.31
CA PRO A 64 -7.05 -15.12 -15.76
C PRO A 64 -8.45 -15.08 -16.38
N GLU A 65 -8.65 -14.26 -17.40
CA GLU A 65 -9.95 -14.19 -18.08
C GLU A 65 -10.43 -15.53 -18.63
N SER A 66 -9.48 -16.42 -19.01
CA SER A 66 -9.78 -17.79 -19.42
C SER A 66 -10.48 -18.64 -18.35
N GLN A 67 -10.37 -18.28 -17.07
CA GLN A 67 -11.00 -18.96 -15.94
C GLN A 67 -12.35 -18.35 -15.54
N ILE A 68 -12.79 -17.26 -16.17
CA ILE A 68 -14.09 -16.64 -15.82
C ILE A 68 -15.21 -17.67 -16.00
N ARG A 69 -15.22 -18.42 -17.12
CA ARG A 69 -16.28 -19.42 -17.37
C ARG A 69 -16.36 -20.50 -16.30
N SER A 70 -15.23 -21.02 -15.82
CA SER A 70 -15.22 -22.02 -14.74
C SER A 70 -15.68 -21.41 -13.42
N ALA A 71 -15.27 -20.17 -13.11
CA ALA A 71 -15.74 -19.44 -11.94
C ALA A 71 -17.26 -19.25 -11.96
N LEU A 72 -17.84 -18.81 -13.09
CA LEU A 72 -19.29 -18.64 -13.24
C LEU A 72 -20.05 -19.96 -13.07
N SER A 73 -19.54 -21.06 -13.64
CA SER A 73 -20.13 -22.39 -13.48
C SER A 73 -20.18 -22.80 -12.01
N LEU A 74 -19.09 -22.54 -11.27
CA LEU A 74 -19.02 -22.86 -9.86
C LEU A 74 -19.96 -22.00 -9.01
N ILE A 75 -20.03 -20.70 -9.28
CA ILE A 75 -20.92 -19.77 -8.56
C ILE A 75 -22.37 -20.25 -8.66
N LYS A 76 -22.81 -20.76 -9.81
CA LYS A 76 -24.16 -21.32 -9.99
C LYS A 76 -24.47 -22.53 -9.08
N ASN A 77 -23.45 -23.24 -8.60
CA ASN A 77 -23.61 -24.36 -7.67
C ASN A 77 -23.77 -23.92 -6.20
N PHE A 78 -23.61 -22.63 -5.91
CA PHE A 78 -23.79 -22.06 -4.57
C PHE A 78 -24.89 -20.99 -4.58
N PRO A 79 -26.15 -21.35 -4.26
CA PRO A 79 -27.24 -20.36 -4.16
C PRO A 79 -27.01 -19.32 -3.04
N GLU A 80 -26.05 -19.57 -2.14
CA GLU A 80 -25.61 -18.65 -1.11
C GLU A 80 -24.69 -17.53 -1.65
N LEU A 81 -24.15 -17.67 -2.87
CA LEU A 81 -23.28 -16.65 -3.48
C LEU A 81 -24.07 -15.74 -4.42
N SER A 82 -23.72 -14.45 -4.40
CA SER A 82 -24.23 -13.46 -5.34
C SER A 82 -23.07 -12.73 -5.99
N LEU A 83 -22.85 -12.98 -7.28
CA LEU A 83 -21.87 -12.26 -8.08
C LEU A 83 -22.43 -10.86 -8.40
N VAL A 84 -21.87 -9.84 -7.74
CA VAL A 84 -22.39 -8.46 -7.77
C VAL A 84 -21.40 -7.46 -8.35
N GLY A 85 -20.18 -7.86 -8.68
CA GLY A 85 -19.19 -6.92 -9.19
C GLY A 85 -17.99 -7.58 -9.86
N LEU A 86 -17.18 -6.75 -10.49
CA LEU A 86 -15.85 -7.11 -10.98
C LEU A 86 -14.84 -6.16 -10.34
N SER A 87 -13.65 -6.67 -10.05
CA SER A 87 -12.55 -5.86 -9.53
C SER A 87 -11.26 -6.08 -10.31
N CYS A 88 -10.34 -5.13 -10.27
CA CYS A 88 -8.97 -5.33 -10.71
C CYS A 88 -8.01 -4.47 -9.88
N HIS A 89 -6.73 -4.85 -9.81
CA HIS A 89 -5.69 -4.04 -9.18
C HIS A 89 -4.39 -4.17 -9.96
N LEU A 90 -3.99 -3.08 -10.61
CA LEU A 90 -2.92 -3.08 -11.62
C LEU A 90 -1.50 -3.12 -11.01
N GLY A 91 -1.37 -2.79 -9.73
CA GLY A 91 -0.11 -2.69 -9.00
C GLY A 91 -0.05 -1.39 -8.20
N SER A 92 1.12 -1.03 -7.70
CA SER A 92 1.32 0.19 -6.90
C SER A 92 2.35 1.13 -7.51
N GLN A 93 2.25 2.41 -7.15
CA GLN A 93 3.16 3.49 -7.53
C GLN A 93 3.16 3.76 -9.05
N ILE A 94 1.98 3.64 -9.66
CA ILE A 94 1.77 3.79 -11.10
C ILE A 94 1.69 5.29 -11.45
N LYS A 95 2.62 5.77 -12.27
CA LYS A 95 2.72 7.18 -12.69
C LYS A 95 2.19 7.42 -14.12
N ASN A 96 1.28 6.58 -14.61
CA ASN A 96 0.66 6.67 -15.93
C ASN A 96 -0.83 6.31 -15.84
N THR A 97 -1.70 7.11 -16.45
CA THR A 97 -3.16 6.95 -16.43
C THR A 97 -3.69 6.03 -17.53
N GLY A 98 -2.92 5.77 -18.59
CA GLY A 98 -3.27 4.87 -19.69
C GLY A 98 -3.66 3.46 -19.25
N PRO A 99 -2.87 2.77 -18.40
CA PRO A 99 -3.24 1.45 -17.87
C PRO A 99 -4.60 1.41 -17.17
N TYR A 100 -4.96 2.46 -16.42
CA TYR A 100 -6.25 2.56 -15.74
C TYR A 100 -7.42 2.68 -16.71
N ARG A 101 -7.24 3.45 -17.79
CA ARG A 101 -8.23 3.58 -18.86
C ARG A 101 -8.48 2.25 -19.56
N GLU A 102 -7.42 1.52 -19.89
CA GLU A 102 -7.54 0.21 -20.54
C GLU A 102 -8.17 -0.84 -19.62
N ALA A 103 -7.80 -0.85 -18.33
CA ALA A 103 -8.43 -1.72 -17.34
C ALA A 103 -9.93 -1.42 -17.17
N SER A 104 -10.29 -0.14 -17.11
CA SER A 104 -11.68 0.32 -17.01
C SER A 104 -12.52 -0.09 -18.21
N LYS A 105 -12.01 0.09 -19.45
CA LYS A 105 -12.67 -0.43 -20.66
C LYS A 105 -12.86 -1.95 -20.61
N ARG A 106 -11.84 -2.69 -20.15
CA ARG A 106 -11.91 -4.15 -20.09
C ARG A 106 -12.95 -4.64 -19.09
N LEU A 107 -12.98 -4.05 -17.89
CA LEU A 107 -14.00 -4.39 -16.88
C LEU A 107 -15.42 -4.07 -17.37
N VAL A 108 -15.64 -2.92 -18.01
CA VAL A 108 -16.95 -2.58 -18.58
C VAL A 108 -17.40 -3.62 -19.60
N HIS A 109 -16.51 -4.01 -20.51
CA HIS A 109 -16.84 -5.01 -21.53
C HIS A 109 -17.20 -6.38 -20.91
N ILE A 110 -16.41 -6.87 -19.94
CA ILE A 110 -16.72 -8.14 -19.27
C ILE A 110 -18.02 -8.03 -18.46
N ALA A 111 -18.26 -6.89 -17.81
CA ALA A 111 -19.48 -6.67 -17.03
C ALA A 111 -20.73 -6.69 -17.92
N ASP A 112 -20.68 -6.03 -19.09
CA ASP A 112 -21.76 -6.04 -20.06
C ASP A 112 -22.05 -7.48 -20.55
N GLU A 113 -21.01 -8.26 -20.90
CA GLU A 113 -21.16 -9.66 -21.29
C GLU A 113 -21.78 -10.54 -20.18
N LEU A 114 -21.49 -10.24 -18.92
CA LEU A 114 -22.07 -10.95 -17.78
C LEU A 114 -23.53 -10.52 -17.52
N GLN A 115 -23.86 -9.25 -17.71
CA GLN A 115 -25.26 -8.79 -17.65
C GLN A 115 -26.10 -9.46 -18.73
N ASP A 116 -25.60 -9.58 -19.97
CA ASP A 116 -26.27 -10.30 -21.06
C ASP A 116 -26.50 -11.79 -20.75
N GLN A 117 -25.66 -12.38 -19.87
CA GLN A 117 -25.80 -13.74 -19.36
C GLN A 117 -26.72 -13.85 -18.13
N GLY A 118 -27.32 -12.75 -17.69
CA GLY A 118 -28.27 -12.69 -16.58
C GLY A 118 -27.66 -12.46 -15.20
N PHE A 119 -26.38 -12.09 -15.10
CA PHE A 119 -25.78 -11.70 -13.82
C PHE A 119 -26.07 -10.24 -13.48
N SER A 120 -26.42 -9.96 -12.23
CA SER A 120 -26.68 -8.59 -11.76
C SER A 120 -25.38 -7.90 -11.33
N ILE A 121 -24.54 -7.51 -12.29
CA ILE A 121 -23.32 -6.76 -11.99
C ILE A 121 -23.67 -5.32 -11.58
N GLU A 122 -23.42 -4.99 -10.31
CA GLU A 122 -23.77 -3.72 -9.67
C GLU A 122 -22.59 -2.72 -9.66
N PHE A 123 -21.34 -3.20 -9.53
CA PHE A 123 -20.17 -2.32 -9.41
C PHE A 123 -18.94 -2.81 -10.17
N LEU A 124 -18.07 -1.85 -10.52
CA LEU A 124 -16.74 -2.06 -11.05
C LEU A 124 -15.71 -1.41 -10.14
N ASP A 125 -14.81 -2.21 -9.61
CA ASP A 125 -13.73 -1.79 -8.72
C ASP A 125 -12.40 -1.75 -9.48
N LEU A 126 -11.82 -0.56 -9.62
CA LEU A 126 -10.55 -0.37 -10.33
C LEU A 126 -9.34 -0.39 -9.40
N GLY A 127 -9.54 -0.75 -8.15
CA GLY A 127 -8.50 -0.85 -7.14
C GLY A 127 -7.81 0.49 -6.93
N GLY A 128 -6.53 0.42 -6.55
CA GLY A 128 -5.74 1.59 -6.21
C GLY A 128 -4.49 1.74 -7.07
N GLY A 129 -3.39 2.08 -6.40
CA GLY A 129 -2.06 2.04 -6.99
C GLY A 129 -1.57 3.33 -7.63
N PHE A 130 -2.42 4.36 -7.74
CA PHE A 130 -2.03 5.63 -8.33
C PHE A 130 -0.87 6.23 -7.53
N GLY A 131 0.20 6.58 -8.23
CA GLY A 131 1.47 6.95 -7.62
C GLY A 131 1.54 8.42 -7.21
N ILE A 132 2.43 8.69 -6.24
CA ILE A 132 2.81 10.06 -5.83
C ILE A 132 4.23 10.39 -6.29
N SER A 133 4.66 11.64 -6.13
CA SER A 133 6.03 12.04 -6.46
C SER A 133 6.96 12.07 -5.25
N TYR A 134 7.70 11.00 -5.02
CA TYR A 134 8.70 10.96 -3.95
C TYR A 134 9.91 11.86 -4.19
N ASP A 135 10.30 12.07 -5.44
CA ASP A 135 11.54 12.74 -5.85
C ASP A 135 11.29 14.11 -6.52
N GLY A 136 10.07 14.63 -6.42
CA GLY A 136 9.67 15.89 -7.06
C GLY A 136 9.49 15.82 -8.57
N LYS A 137 9.68 14.65 -9.22
CA LYS A 137 9.39 14.49 -10.65
C LYS A 137 7.90 14.63 -10.92
N LYS A 138 7.54 15.24 -12.04
CA LYS A 138 6.14 15.42 -12.44
C LYS A 138 5.40 14.07 -12.51
N THR A 139 4.23 14.02 -11.89
CA THR A 139 3.25 12.92 -12.01
C THR A 139 1.97 13.44 -12.67
N PRO A 140 1.16 12.57 -13.30
CA PRO A 140 -0.15 12.99 -13.79
C PRO A 140 -0.98 13.60 -12.64
N PRO A 141 -1.78 14.64 -12.90
CA PRO A 141 -2.71 15.16 -11.91
C PRO A 141 -3.81 14.13 -11.62
N LEU A 142 -4.39 14.17 -10.41
CA LEU A 142 -5.49 13.28 -10.03
C LEU A 142 -6.67 13.36 -11.01
N SER A 143 -6.93 14.54 -11.57
CA SER A 143 -8.01 14.75 -12.56
C SER A 143 -7.83 13.91 -13.83
N GLU A 144 -6.60 13.63 -14.26
CA GLU A 144 -6.34 12.72 -15.38
C GLU A 144 -6.59 11.26 -15.00
N TYR A 145 -6.26 10.86 -13.78
CA TYR A 145 -6.61 9.53 -13.25
C TYR A 145 -8.14 9.38 -13.18
N ALA A 146 -8.83 10.36 -12.60
CA ALA A 146 -10.29 10.37 -12.50
C ALA A 146 -10.96 10.23 -13.87
N LYS A 147 -10.52 11.00 -14.88
CA LYS A 147 -11.01 10.86 -16.27
C LYS A 147 -10.75 9.47 -16.83
N ALA A 148 -9.55 8.93 -16.63
CA ALA A 148 -9.19 7.60 -17.14
C ALA A 148 -10.10 6.50 -16.58
N VAL A 149 -10.47 6.58 -15.30
CA VAL A 149 -11.34 5.58 -14.67
C VAL A 149 -12.83 5.79 -14.93
N GLN A 150 -13.30 7.04 -15.04
CA GLN A 150 -14.72 7.38 -15.18
C GLN A 150 -15.25 7.37 -16.62
N GLU A 151 -14.43 7.71 -17.61
CA GLU A 151 -14.91 7.82 -18.99
C GLU A 151 -15.43 6.50 -19.56
N PRO A 152 -14.77 5.33 -19.38
CA PRO A 152 -15.28 4.08 -19.94
C PRO A 152 -16.64 3.60 -19.40
N PRO A 153 -16.94 3.64 -18.09
CA PRO A 153 -18.26 3.27 -17.57
C PRO A 153 -19.31 4.39 -17.68
N LYS A 154 -18.99 5.54 -18.32
CA LYS A 154 -19.92 6.67 -18.37
C LYS A 154 -21.24 6.29 -19.05
N GLY A 155 -22.35 6.54 -18.36
CA GLY A 155 -23.69 6.21 -18.85
C GLY A 155 -24.09 4.73 -18.65
N LYS A 156 -23.23 3.91 -18.03
CA LYS A 156 -23.54 2.54 -17.63
C LYS A 156 -24.08 2.52 -16.19
N PRO A 157 -24.87 1.51 -15.79
CA PRO A 157 -25.49 1.43 -14.47
C PRO A 157 -24.53 0.91 -13.38
N TYR A 158 -23.22 1.03 -13.57
CA TYR A 158 -22.23 0.51 -12.65
C TYR A 158 -21.81 1.55 -11.61
N LEU A 159 -21.84 1.17 -10.34
CA LEU A 159 -21.13 1.92 -9.30
C LEU A 159 -19.62 1.77 -9.51
N LEU A 160 -18.90 2.88 -9.60
CA LEU A 160 -17.44 2.86 -9.67
C LEU A 160 -16.83 2.89 -8.27
N VAL A 161 -15.99 1.89 -7.98
CA VAL A 161 -15.22 1.76 -6.74
C VAL A 161 -13.73 1.94 -7.03
N ILE A 162 -13.02 2.59 -6.10
CA ILE A 162 -11.57 2.76 -6.11
C ILE A 162 -11.02 2.49 -4.71
N GLU A 163 -9.78 1.99 -4.63
CA GLU A 163 -9.12 1.58 -3.39
C GLU A 163 -7.80 2.37 -3.16
N PRO A 164 -7.83 3.72 -3.08
CA PRO A 164 -6.60 4.50 -2.95
C PRO A 164 -6.00 4.36 -1.54
N GLY A 165 -4.81 3.78 -1.46
CA GLY A 165 -4.00 3.77 -0.23
C GLY A 165 -2.97 4.90 -0.25
N ARG A 166 -1.84 4.64 -0.94
CA ARG A 166 -0.69 5.55 -1.00
C ARG A 166 -1.05 7.00 -1.29
N TRP A 167 -1.89 7.22 -2.29
CA TRP A 167 -2.20 8.58 -2.75
C TRP A 167 -2.89 9.43 -1.67
N ILE A 168 -3.69 8.83 -0.78
CA ILE A 168 -4.41 9.54 0.27
C ILE A 168 -3.47 9.96 1.41
N VAL A 169 -2.62 9.04 1.88
CA VAL A 169 -1.94 9.21 3.18
C VAL A 169 -0.42 9.32 3.08
N ALA A 170 0.21 9.05 1.93
CA ALA A 170 1.67 9.04 1.86
C ALA A 170 2.26 10.41 2.22
N GLU A 171 1.76 11.48 1.62
CA GLU A 171 2.30 12.83 1.80
C GLU A 171 1.96 13.45 3.15
N SER A 172 0.93 12.96 3.84
CA SER A 172 0.51 13.49 5.15
C SER A 172 1.39 13.03 6.31
N GLY A 173 2.32 12.09 6.08
CA GLY A 173 3.19 11.55 7.13
C GLY A 173 4.66 11.90 6.93
N ILE A 174 5.31 12.28 8.02
CA ILE A 174 6.77 12.39 8.12
C ILE A 174 7.28 11.52 9.27
N LEU A 175 8.51 11.03 9.15
CA LEU A 175 9.25 10.42 10.24
C LEU A 175 10.26 11.44 10.77
N LEU A 176 10.04 11.94 11.98
CA LEU A 176 10.97 12.82 12.67
C LEU A 176 12.04 11.99 13.37
N SER A 177 13.31 12.39 13.25
CA SER A 177 14.46 11.67 13.78
C SER A 177 15.52 12.66 14.28
N GLN A 178 16.16 12.34 15.39
CA GLN A 178 17.29 13.10 15.91
C GLN A 178 18.61 12.56 15.35
N VAL A 179 19.52 13.45 14.97
CA VAL A 179 20.90 13.12 14.64
C VAL A 179 21.64 12.80 15.93
N LEU A 180 22.07 11.54 16.08
CA LEU A 180 22.85 11.10 17.22
C LEU A 180 24.30 11.57 17.09
N TYR A 181 24.92 11.25 15.96
CA TYR A 181 26.30 11.63 15.67
C TYR A 181 26.64 11.53 14.18
N LYS A 182 27.76 12.16 13.82
CA LYS A 182 28.36 12.10 12.50
C LYS A 182 29.50 11.09 12.49
N LYS A 183 29.63 10.37 11.38
CA LYS A 183 30.81 9.55 11.11
C LYS A 183 31.29 9.82 9.71
N SER A 184 32.59 9.92 9.52
CA SER A 184 33.20 10.05 8.20
C SER A 184 34.25 8.95 8.02
N ASN A 185 34.35 8.45 6.81
CA ASN A 185 35.49 7.66 6.35
C ASN A 185 36.05 8.31 5.07
N PRO A 186 37.16 7.82 4.49
CA PRO A 186 37.75 8.43 3.30
C PRO A 186 36.83 8.53 2.07
N HIS A 187 35.71 7.80 2.05
CA HIS A 187 34.81 7.71 0.89
C HIS A 187 33.44 8.34 1.10
N LYS A 188 32.94 8.36 2.34
CA LYS A 188 31.56 8.70 2.66
C LYS A 188 31.44 9.41 4.01
N ASN A 189 30.42 10.26 4.10
CA ASN A 189 29.93 10.82 5.36
C ASN A 189 28.60 10.15 5.71
N PHE A 190 28.39 9.92 7.00
CA PHE A 190 27.20 9.32 7.56
C PHE A 190 26.59 10.25 8.60
N LEU A 191 25.26 10.42 8.55
CA LEU A 191 24.46 10.94 9.65
C LEU A 191 23.77 9.76 10.31
N ILE A 192 24.18 9.42 11.53
CA ILE A 192 23.56 8.37 12.31
C ILE A 192 22.40 9.00 13.08
N THR A 193 21.20 8.44 12.94
CA THR A 193 19.97 8.95 13.53
C THR A 193 19.35 7.97 14.51
N ASP A 194 18.41 8.41 15.33
CA ASP A 194 17.68 7.54 16.25
C ASP A 194 16.51 6.78 15.59
N ALA A 195 16.10 7.16 14.38
CA ALA A 195 15.25 6.35 13.51
C ALA A 195 16.05 5.43 12.59
N SER A 196 15.39 4.36 12.15
CA SER A 196 16.02 3.26 11.43
C SER A 196 15.05 2.53 10.49
N MET A 197 15.52 1.47 9.86
CA MET A 197 14.70 0.56 9.07
C MET A 197 13.55 -0.09 9.86
N THR A 198 13.59 -0.10 11.20
CA THR A 198 12.46 -0.59 12.02
C THR A 198 11.27 0.35 12.00
N GLU A 199 11.49 1.65 11.86
CA GLU A 199 10.44 2.67 11.73
C GLU A 199 10.02 2.84 10.27
N LEU A 200 10.98 2.73 9.35
CA LEU A 200 10.74 2.89 7.92
C LEU A 200 11.58 1.91 7.10
N ILE A 201 11.01 0.73 6.86
CA ILE A 201 11.69 -0.36 6.12
C ILE A 201 11.79 -0.11 4.62
N ARG A 202 11.03 0.85 4.07
CA ARG A 202 10.86 1.03 2.61
C ARG A 202 12.17 1.28 1.85
N PRO A 203 13.10 2.12 2.32
CA PRO A 203 14.39 2.32 1.64
C PRO A 203 15.19 1.01 1.58
N ALA A 204 15.24 0.24 2.67
CA ALA A 204 15.93 -1.04 2.71
C ALA A 204 15.27 -2.11 1.82
N LEU A 205 13.95 -2.19 1.84
CA LEU A 205 13.18 -3.26 1.17
C LEU A 205 12.99 -3.02 -0.33
N TYR A 206 12.84 -1.76 -0.75
CA TYR A 206 12.49 -1.41 -2.12
C TYR A 206 13.48 -0.47 -2.80
N GLU A 207 14.58 -0.11 -2.13
CA GLU A 207 15.47 0.99 -2.52
C GLU A 207 14.67 2.30 -2.72
N ALA A 208 13.59 2.46 -1.95
CA ALA A 208 12.66 3.56 -2.13
C ALA A 208 13.29 4.89 -1.71
N TYR A 209 13.20 5.89 -2.58
CA TYR A 209 13.52 7.27 -2.23
C TYR A 209 12.41 7.88 -1.37
N HIS A 210 12.82 8.59 -0.32
CA HIS A 210 12.00 9.51 0.46
C HIS A 210 12.77 10.83 0.61
N PRO A 211 12.16 12.01 0.49
CA PRO A 211 12.87 13.27 0.75
C PRO A 211 13.35 13.33 2.21
N ILE A 212 14.53 13.91 2.44
CA ILE A 212 15.09 14.09 3.77
C ILE A 212 15.63 15.51 3.85
N GLU A 213 15.20 16.26 4.87
CA GLU A 213 15.74 17.58 5.18
C GLU A 213 15.92 17.76 6.69
N LEU A 214 16.83 18.67 7.06
CA LEU A 214 16.95 19.15 8.44
C LEU A 214 15.73 20.02 8.79
N CYS A 215 15.24 19.89 10.01
CA CYS A 215 14.16 20.74 10.53
C CYS A 215 14.59 22.21 10.61
N GLU A 216 15.83 22.45 11.05
CA GLU A 216 16.43 23.79 11.09
C GLU A 216 17.44 23.97 9.96
N LYS A 217 17.17 24.94 9.08
CA LYS A 217 18.04 25.23 7.93
C LYS A 217 19.10 26.27 8.33
N ARG A 218 20.36 25.85 8.32
CA ARG A 218 21.52 26.71 8.60
C ARG A 218 22.23 27.09 7.30
N ARG A 219 22.73 28.34 7.24
CA ARG A 219 23.57 28.79 6.13
C ARG A 219 24.92 28.07 6.20
N GLY A 220 25.40 27.58 5.06
CA GLY A 220 26.69 26.91 4.96
C GLY A 220 26.78 25.98 3.76
N PRO A 221 27.94 25.36 3.52
CA PRO A 221 28.13 24.42 2.43
C PRO A 221 27.26 23.16 2.62
N GLN A 222 26.76 22.62 1.52
CA GLN A 222 26.09 21.32 1.55
C GLN A 222 27.12 20.19 1.60
N THR A 223 26.86 19.18 2.42
CA THR A 223 27.63 17.94 2.48
C THR A 223 26.76 16.76 2.04
N THR A 224 27.35 15.81 1.33
CA THR A 224 26.67 14.57 0.95
C THR A 224 26.79 13.55 2.07
N TYR A 225 25.66 13.07 2.58
CA TYR A 225 25.55 12.07 3.63
C TYR A 225 24.74 10.84 3.18
N ASP A 226 25.13 9.67 3.67
CA ASP A 226 24.20 8.56 3.84
C ASP A 226 23.54 8.71 5.24
N VAL A 227 22.21 8.80 5.27
CA VAL A 227 21.42 8.92 6.50
C VAL A 227 21.02 7.52 6.94
N VAL A 228 21.53 7.09 8.08
CA VAL A 228 21.50 5.69 8.55
C VAL A 228 20.97 5.60 9.98
N GLY A 229 20.42 4.45 10.34
CA GLY A 229 20.01 4.17 11.71
C GLY A 229 21.10 3.48 12.53
N PRO A 230 20.78 3.06 13.77
CA PRO A 230 21.69 2.39 14.68
C PRO A 230 21.58 0.85 14.66
N VAL A 231 20.79 0.26 13.76
CA VAL A 231 20.59 -1.19 13.64
C VAL A 231 21.83 -1.81 12.98
N CYS A 232 22.10 -3.10 13.26
CA CYS A 232 23.36 -3.76 12.93
C CYS A 232 23.52 -4.19 11.46
N GLU A 233 22.60 -3.79 10.59
CA GLU A 233 22.53 -4.20 9.20
C GLU A 233 23.04 -3.10 8.28
N THR A 234 23.85 -3.46 7.28
CA THR A 234 24.23 -2.53 6.21
C THR A 234 23.02 -1.97 5.45
N ALA A 235 21.88 -2.68 5.50
CA ALA A 235 20.63 -2.24 4.91
C ALA A 235 19.89 -1.16 5.75
N ASP A 236 20.37 -0.84 6.96
CA ASP A 236 19.76 0.19 7.82
C ASP A 236 20.10 1.61 7.36
N PHE A 237 19.47 2.03 6.27
CA PHE A 237 19.51 3.39 5.78
C PHE A 237 18.10 3.95 5.58
N LEU A 238 17.95 5.23 5.88
CA LEU A 238 16.75 6.01 5.56
C LEU A 238 16.91 6.72 4.21
N GLY A 239 18.15 7.02 3.82
CA GLY A 239 18.44 7.61 2.52
C GLY A 239 19.91 7.69 2.19
N LEU A 240 20.27 7.31 0.97
CA LEU A 240 21.64 7.37 0.48
C LEU A 240 21.90 8.65 -0.32
N LYS A 241 23.14 9.16 -0.28
CA LYS A 241 23.65 10.29 -1.07
C LYS A 241 22.82 11.57 -0.97
N ARG A 242 22.44 11.96 0.24
CA ARG A 242 21.62 13.15 0.52
C ARG A 242 22.49 14.38 0.68
N LYS A 243 22.22 15.41 -0.13
CA LYS A 243 22.86 16.72 0.01
C LYS A 243 22.12 17.51 1.08
N LEU A 244 22.74 17.67 2.24
CA LEU A 244 22.17 18.38 3.38
C LEU A 244 23.06 19.56 3.74
N GLY A 245 22.48 20.61 4.33
CA GLY A 245 23.25 21.70 4.92
C GLY A 245 24.04 21.26 6.15
N PRO A 246 24.65 22.19 6.89
CA PRO A 246 25.31 21.89 8.16
C PRO A 246 24.37 21.15 9.11
N ALA A 247 24.79 19.96 9.55
CA ALA A 247 24.10 19.09 10.48
C ALA A 247 25.04 18.75 11.64
N ASP A 248 24.55 18.72 12.88
CA ASP A 248 25.30 18.37 14.09
C ASP A 248 24.52 17.38 14.96
N SER A 249 25.21 16.76 15.92
CA SER A 249 24.56 15.96 16.97
C SER A 249 23.52 16.79 17.70
N GLY A 250 22.34 16.21 17.91
CA GLY A 250 21.20 16.88 18.55
C GLY A 250 20.22 17.53 17.57
N ASP A 251 20.63 17.81 16.33
CA ASP A 251 19.73 18.34 15.30
C ASP A 251 18.61 17.35 14.97
N TYR A 252 17.48 17.86 14.50
CA TYR A 252 16.38 17.05 13.98
C TYR A 252 16.32 17.09 12.47
N LEU A 253 15.95 15.96 11.87
CA LEU A 253 15.59 15.83 10.48
C LEU A 253 14.24 15.16 10.33
N TRP A 254 13.61 15.35 9.19
CA TRP A 254 12.40 14.64 8.81
C TRP A 254 12.65 13.83 7.53
N VAL A 255 12.13 12.61 7.51
CA VAL A 255 12.00 11.78 6.31
C VAL A 255 10.55 11.90 5.84
N GLY A 256 10.35 12.48 4.66
CA GLY A 256 9.02 12.81 4.17
C GLY A 256 8.32 11.65 3.49
N PHE A 257 7.01 11.81 3.29
CA PHE A 257 6.16 10.89 2.53
C PHE A 257 6.08 9.48 3.15
N CYS A 258 6.07 9.41 4.48
CA CYS A 258 6.09 8.19 5.28
C CYS A 258 4.69 7.73 5.74
N GLY A 259 3.62 8.46 5.42
CA GLY A 259 2.28 8.13 5.95
C GLY A 259 1.65 6.87 5.34
N ALA A 260 2.17 6.38 4.20
CA ALA A 260 1.76 5.12 3.60
C ALA A 260 2.91 4.11 3.65
N TYR A 261 2.63 2.91 4.16
CA TYR A 261 3.61 1.82 4.25
C TYR A 261 4.86 2.19 5.08
N GLY A 262 4.72 3.15 6.00
CA GLY A 262 5.70 3.48 7.03
C GLY A 262 5.44 2.63 8.28
N SER A 263 4.77 3.22 9.28
CA SER A 263 4.48 2.56 10.56
C SER A 263 3.67 1.26 10.43
N SER A 264 2.86 1.10 9.38
CA SER A 264 2.13 -0.15 9.09
C SER A 264 3.06 -1.33 8.78
N MET A 265 4.31 -1.06 8.42
CA MET A 265 5.37 -2.05 8.19
C MET A 265 6.48 -1.97 9.26
N GLY A 266 6.26 -1.20 10.33
CA GLY A 266 7.25 -1.04 11.39
C GLY A 266 7.39 -2.30 12.24
N SER A 267 8.61 -2.56 12.70
CA SER A 267 8.97 -3.76 13.47
C SER A 267 9.58 -3.41 14.82
N GLN A 268 9.84 -4.43 15.64
CA GLN A 268 10.57 -4.32 16.91
C GLN A 268 11.97 -4.95 16.82
N TYR A 269 12.51 -5.03 15.61
CA TYR A 269 13.83 -5.61 15.38
C TYR A 269 14.90 -4.85 16.19
N ASN A 270 15.91 -5.56 16.67
CA ASN A 270 16.87 -5.06 17.69
C ASN A 270 16.20 -4.54 18.98
N VAL A 271 15.06 -5.13 19.37
CA VAL A 271 14.33 -4.81 20.62
C VAL A 271 13.97 -3.31 20.68
N ARG A 272 13.64 -2.72 19.53
CA ARG A 272 13.30 -1.30 19.41
C ARG A 272 11.79 -1.11 19.59
N PRO A 273 11.33 -0.40 20.62
CA PRO A 273 9.90 -0.12 20.75
C PRO A 273 9.42 0.81 19.63
N ARG A 274 8.27 0.50 19.02
CA ARG A 274 7.73 1.34 17.94
C ARG A 274 7.45 2.76 18.44
N PRO A 275 7.71 3.79 17.60
CA PRO A 275 7.61 5.18 18.00
C PRO A 275 6.16 5.60 18.27
N ALA A 276 6.00 6.76 18.91
CA ALA A 276 4.72 7.43 18.99
C ALA A 276 4.30 7.97 17.61
N GLU A 277 2.99 8.10 17.38
CA GLU A 277 2.43 8.81 16.22
C GLU A 277 1.62 10.00 16.71
N VAL A 278 1.86 11.15 16.09
CA VAL A 278 1.19 12.42 16.41
C VAL A 278 0.45 12.93 15.17
N LEU A 279 -0.77 13.42 15.37
CA LEU A 279 -1.56 14.12 14.36
C LEU A 279 -1.47 15.62 14.62
N VAL A 280 -1.13 16.36 13.58
CA VAL A 280 -1.13 17.83 13.59
C VAL A 280 -2.28 18.31 12.71
N ASP A 281 -3.19 19.09 13.31
CA ASP A 281 -4.33 19.69 12.64
C ASP A 281 -4.37 21.19 12.98
N GLY A 282 -3.92 22.03 12.03
CA GLY A 282 -3.70 23.45 12.28
C GLY A 282 -2.68 23.68 13.39
N ASP A 283 -3.11 24.30 14.49
CA ASP A 283 -2.32 24.57 15.70
C ASP A 283 -2.41 23.45 16.75
N ARG A 284 -3.27 22.44 16.53
CA ARG A 284 -3.51 21.35 17.47
C ARG A 284 -2.60 20.16 17.21
N VAL A 285 -1.93 19.70 18.27
CA VAL A 285 -1.11 18.47 18.26
C VAL A 285 -1.78 17.42 19.15
N THR A 286 -2.06 16.24 18.58
CA THR A 286 -2.72 15.13 19.29
C THR A 286 -1.89 13.85 19.18
N LEU A 287 -1.60 13.21 20.31
CA LEU A 287 -1.00 11.88 20.32
C LEU A 287 -2.05 10.84 19.90
N ILE A 288 -1.88 10.24 18.73
CA ILE A 288 -2.81 9.25 18.16
C ILE A 288 -2.33 7.81 18.37
N ARG A 289 -1.03 7.61 18.65
CA ARG A 289 -0.46 6.34 19.08
C ARG A 289 0.65 6.57 20.09
N LYS A 290 0.57 5.89 21.22
CA LYS A 290 1.64 5.92 22.24
C LYS A 290 2.86 5.16 21.74
N ARG A 291 4.05 5.65 22.10
CA ARG A 291 5.30 4.89 21.96
C ARG A 291 5.19 3.60 22.77
N GLU A 292 5.68 2.50 22.22
CA GLU A 292 5.78 1.24 22.96
C GLU A 292 6.82 1.35 24.08
N SER A 293 6.59 0.62 25.16
CA SER A 293 7.61 0.39 26.18
C SER A 293 8.47 -0.84 25.84
N LEU A 294 9.58 -1.04 26.55
CA LEU A 294 10.32 -2.31 26.45
C LEU A 294 9.44 -3.51 26.85
N VAL A 295 8.56 -3.33 27.84
CA VAL A 295 7.61 -4.37 28.26
C VAL A 295 6.66 -4.76 27.14
N ASP A 296 6.24 -3.81 26.30
CA ASP A 296 5.38 -4.12 25.15
C ASP A 296 6.04 -5.01 24.09
N VAL A 297 7.37 -5.03 24.03
CA VAL A 297 8.13 -5.87 23.08
C VAL A 297 7.99 -7.35 23.45
N TRP A 298 8.12 -7.69 24.74
CA TRP A 298 8.12 -9.07 25.22
C TRP A 298 6.87 -9.48 25.99
N LYS A 299 5.82 -8.66 26.06
CA LYS A 299 4.60 -8.99 26.84
C LYS A 299 3.89 -10.27 26.42
N ASN A 300 4.14 -10.76 25.21
CA ASN A 300 3.58 -12.00 24.68
C ASN A 300 4.56 -13.18 24.74
N GLU A 301 5.77 -12.96 25.27
CA GLU A 301 6.74 -14.02 25.53
C GLU A 301 6.41 -14.67 26.86
N ILE A 302 6.32 -16.00 26.88
CA ILE A 302 6.04 -16.79 28.07
C ILE A 302 7.36 -17.44 28.48
N LEU A 303 7.81 -17.14 29.70
CA LEU A 303 8.94 -17.85 30.28
C LEU A 303 8.54 -19.30 30.50
N SER A 304 9.30 -20.21 29.90
CA SER A 304 9.23 -21.63 30.19
C SER A 304 9.86 -21.90 31.56
N GLU A 305 9.26 -22.78 32.35
CA GLU A 305 9.83 -23.27 33.62
C GLU A 305 10.78 -24.47 33.44
N TYR A 306 11.13 -24.81 32.19
CA TYR A 306 12.10 -25.84 31.82
C TYR A 306 13.44 -25.24 31.41
#